data_AF-A0A447JGD8-F1
#
_entry.id   AF-A0A447JGD8-F1
#
_cell.length_a   1.000
_cell.length_b   1.000
_cell.length_c   1.000
_cell.angle_alpha   90.00
_cell.angle_beta   90.00
_cell.angle_gamma   90.00
#
_symmetry.space_group_name_H-M   'P 1'
#
loop_
_entity.id
_entity.type
_entity.pdbx_description
1 polymer ?
#
loop_
_entity_poly.entity_id
_entity_poly.type
_entity_poly.pdbx_seq_one_letter_code
_entity_poly.pdbx_strand_id
1 'polypeptide(L)' 'MIVTGYSSGMVECRWYDGFGVKREAFHENELVPGKERRGRDEAR' A
#
# COMPACT_ATOMS: atom_id res chain seq x y z
N MET A 1 -1.93 2.29 -2.43
CA MET A 1 -1.50 0.96 -1.97
C MET A 1 -2.49 0.48 -0.94
N ILE A 2 -2.95 -0.76 -1.02
CA ILE A 2 -3.92 -1.36 -0.11
C ILE A 2 -3.29 -2.64 0.45
N VAL A 3 -3.36 -2.83 1.76
CA VAL A 3 -2.90 -4.06 2.40
C VAL A 3 -3.98 -5.14 2.26
N THR A 4 -3.61 -6.32 1.80
CA THR A 4 -4.53 -7.46 1.60
C THR A 4 -4.24 -8.65 2.48
N GLY A 5 -3.13 -8.67 3.20
CA GLY A 5 -2.78 -9.77 4.09
C GLY A 5 -1.57 -9.46 4.97
N TYR A 6 -1.53 -10.14 6.12
CA TYR A 6 -0.42 -10.17 7.05
C TYR A 6 -0.10 -11.62 7.37
N SER A 7 1.17 -12.00 7.28
CA SER A 7 1.62 -13.36 7.61
C SER A 7 3.09 -13.36 7.98
N SER A 8 3.42 -13.87 9.18
CA SER A 8 4.81 -14.08 9.62
C SER A 8 5.76 -12.88 9.41
N GLY A 9 5.30 -11.66 9.72
CA GLY A 9 6.09 -10.43 9.54
C GLY A 9 6.14 -9.91 8.10
N MET A 10 5.40 -10.53 7.17
CA MET A 10 5.22 -10.08 5.80
C MET A 10 3.87 -9.38 5.64
N VAL A 11 3.86 -8.34 4.82
CA VAL A 11 2.67 -7.56 4.45
C VAL A 11 2.45 -7.68 2.97
N GLU A 12 1.32 -8.26 2.57
CA GLU A 12 0.90 -8.30 1.18
C GLU A 12 0.17 -7.01 0.80
N CYS A 13 0.63 -6.36 -0.24
CA CYS A 13 0.10 -5.12 -0.76
C CYS A 13 -0.36 -5.27 -2.21
N ARG A 14 -1.43 -4.56 -2.56
CA ARG A 14 -1.88 -4.37 -3.94
C ARG A 14 -2.01 -2.89 -4.28
N TRP A 15 -1.67 -2.55 -5.50
CA TRP A 15 -1.84 -1.19 -6.01
C TRP A 15 -2.07 -1.19 -7.51
N TYR A 16 -2.66 -0.12 -8.03
CA TYR A 16 -2.91 0.04 -9.46
C TYR A 16 -1.89 1.02 -10.04
N ASP A 17 -1.20 0.62 -11.10
CA ASP A 17 -0.16 1.43 -11.75
C ASP A 17 -0.68 2.26 -12.94
N GLY A 18 -1.97 2.15 -13.26
CA GLY A 18 -2.57 2.76 -14.45
C GLY A 18 -2.84 1.76 -15.59
N PHE A 19 -2.28 0.55 -15.53
CA PHE A 19 -2.46 -0.51 -16.53
C PHE A 19 -2.99 -1.80 -15.92
N GLY A 20 -2.57 -2.12 -14.70
CA GLY A 20 -2.97 -3.34 -14.01
C GLY A 20 -2.76 -3.30 -12.51
N VAL A 21 -3.24 -4.34 -11.83
CA VAL A 21 -3.03 -4.52 -10.40
C VAL A 21 -1.64 -5.12 -10.17
N LYS A 22 -0.80 -4.41 -9.47
CA LYS A 22 0.48 -4.90 -8.93
C LYS A 22 0.27 -5.52 -7.56
N ARG A 23 1.07 -6.56 -7.28
CA ARG A 23 1.06 -7.33 -6.04
C ARG A 23 2.49 -7.44 -5.55
N GLU A 24 2.73 -6.99 -4.33
CA GLU A 24 4.05 -6.94 -3.73
C GLU A 24 3.93 -7.38 -2.27
N ALA A 25 4.97 -8.03 -1.75
CA ALA A 25 5.06 -8.42 -0.34
C ALA A 25 6.34 -7.83 0.25
N PHE A 26 6.19 -7.18 1.41
CA PHE A 26 7.29 -6.50 2.11
C PHE A 26 7.44 -7.07 3.50
N HIS A 27 8.65 -7.01 4.06
CA HIS A 27 8.79 -7.23 5.49
C HIS A 27 8.22 -6.02 6.23
N GLU A 28 7.51 -6.25 7.34
CA GLU A 28 6.84 -5.17 8.09
C GLU A 28 7.80 -4.06 8.50
N ASN A 29 9.03 -4.43 8.88
CA ASN A 29 10.07 -3.51 9.32
C ASN A 29 10.66 -2.64 8.20
N GLU A 30 10.44 -3.01 6.93
CA GLU A 30 10.90 -2.24 5.77
C GLU A 30 9.87 -1.17 5.37
N LEU A 31 8.63 -1.28 5.86
CA LEU A 31 7.56 -0.34 5.54
C LEU A 31 7.75 0.96 6.32
N VAL A 32 7.78 2.07 5.59
CA VAL A 32 7.76 3.41 6.16
C VAL A 32 6.35 3.97 6.15
N PRO A 33 5.89 4.63 7.23
CA PRO A 33 4.62 5.36 7.21
C PRO A 33 4.60 6.34 6.04
N GLY A 34 3.57 6.23 5.19
CA GLY A 34 3.36 7.23 4.15
C GLY A 34 3.15 8.60 4.80
N LYS A 35 3.74 9.66 4.22
CA LYS A 35 3.39 11.03 4.61
C LYS A 35 1.88 11.18 4.49
N GLU A 36 1.22 11.52 5.59
CA GLU A 36 -0.23 11.76 5.65
C GLU A 36 -0.61 12.67 4.47
N ARG A 37 -1.24 12.11 3.43
CA ARG A 37 -1.92 12.94 2.44
C ARG A 37 -3.23 13.37 3.07
N ARG A 38 -3.17 14.33 4.00
CA ARG A 38 -4.34 15.18 4.26
C ARG A 38 -4.59 15.94 2.97
N GLY A 39 -5.67 15.62 2.25
CA GLY A 39 -6.08 16.41 1.08
C GLY A 39 -6.20 15.66 -0.25
N ARG A 40 -6.81 14.47 -0.28
CA ARG A 40 -7.49 14.03 -1.52
C ARG A 40 -8.83 13.36 -1.26
N ASP A 41 -9.64 14.02 -0.44
CA ASP A 41 -11.11 14.03 -0.56
C ASP A 41 -11.63 15.44 -0.89
N GLU A 42 -10.76 16.37 -1.31
CA GLU A 42 -11.14 17.64 -1.94
C GLU A 42 -10.67 17.66 -3.40
N ALA A 43 -11.35 16.92 -4.26
CA ALA A 43 -11.50 17.27 -5.67
C ALA A 43 -12.58 16.39 -6.33
N ARG A 44 -13.82 16.89 -6.18
CA ARG A 44 -14.98 16.77 -7.09
C ARG A 44 -15.89 15.56 -6.99
#